data_AF-A0A1M3NJ27-F1
#
_entry.id   AF-A0A1M3NJ27-F1
#
_cell.length_a   1.000
_cell.length_b   1.000
_cell.length_c   1.000
_cell.angle_alpha   90.00
_cell.angle_beta   90.00
_cell.angle_gamma   90.00
#
_symmetry.space_group_name_H-M   'P 1'
#
loop_
_entity.id
_entity.type
_entity.pdbx_description
1 polymer ?
#
loop_
_entity_poly.entity_id
_entity_poly.type
_entity_poly.pdbx_seq_one_letter_code
_entity_poly.pdbx_strand_id
1 'polypeptide(L)'
;MGNSIDANNGVVPSDGVIQLAFDRYLLPSTVTRQSYVILDNTNRPLESLALKTVYDPVARTVTILGSDGPGRPWLTPDQVYKLVLPIPKDPKSDLGGFRAIDRTPLHANQKLEIVFRAGPPTHQTQIEPVVDFCADVFPLFFMKCSSPTCHGPSDSAASSLVLGSSEGVRLTARGRVAQGSNTAGRANTPETTPSLFGANMEIIKPGDPGSSWLVYKLELARERPASAGPKPELQCTPPPGAPSIPAPAPAFATLAPAQTSPDDIERAILSDHVLGPEMPYPYTPETYSSARSAYYYTPLTFQERERIRIWIARGAEVRECGGCGIVTPPDADAGASSAPDSGTQADAGDR
;
A
#
# COMPACT_ATOMS: atom_id res chain seq x y z
N MET A 1 -10.25 -17.30 -2.91
CA MET A 1 -10.62 -16.72 -4.22
C MET A 1 -11.96 -16.06 -4.01
N GLY A 2 -12.00 -14.72 -3.90
CA GLY A 2 -13.28 -14.04 -3.74
C GLY A 2 -13.92 -13.82 -5.11
N ASN A 3 -15.25 -13.91 -5.15
CA ASN A 3 -16.01 -13.66 -6.36
C ASN A 3 -16.06 -12.14 -6.56
N SER A 4 -15.43 -11.62 -7.62
CA SER A 4 -15.75 -10.27 -8.10
C SER A 4 -17.21 -10.26 -8.52
N ILE A 5 -18.00 -9.31 -8.01
CA ILE A 5 -19.35 -9.09 -8.51
C ILE A 5 -19.25 -8.11 -9.66
N ASP A 6 -18.91 -8.64 -10.84
CA ASP A 6 -18.88 -7.85 -12.08
C ASP A 6 -20.30 -7.62 -12.66
N ALA A 7 -21.37 -8.11 -12.02
CA ALA A 7 -22.72 -8.00 -12.57
C ALA A 7 -23.84 -7.93 -11.52
N ASN A 8 -24.90 -7.20 -11.87
CA ASN A 8 -26.21 -7.30 -11.20
C ASN A 8 -26.62 -8.78 -11.05
N ASN A 9 -27.09 -9.15 -9.86
CA ASN A 9 -27.42 -10.50 -9.39
C ASN A 9 -26.24 -11.38 -8.94
N GLY A 10 -25.07 -10.80 -8.64
CA GLY A 10 -23.99 -11.53 -7.98
C GLY A 10 -24.37 -12.08 -6.60
N VAL A 11 -23.60 -13.05 -6.10
CA VAL A 11 -23.76 -13.63 -4.76
C VAL A 11 -22.62 -13.16 -3.85
N VAL A 12 -22.96 -12.48 -2.75
CA VAL A 12 -22.02 -12.09 -1.67
C VAL A 12 -22.21 -13.06 -0.51
N PRO A 13 -21.18 -13.73 0.03
CA PRO A 13 -21.32 -14.50 1.28
C PRO A 13 -21.91 -13.65 2.40
N SER A 14 -22.78 -14.22 3.24
CA SER A 14 -23.45 -13.46 4.31
C SER A 14 -22.50 -12.88 5.37
N ASP A 15 -21.29 -13.42 5.47
CA ASP A 15 -20.17 -12.98 6.30
C ASP A 15 -18.99 -12.42 5.50
N GLY A 16 -19.20 -12.22 4.20
CA GLY A 16 -18.21 -11.74 3.25
C GLY A 16 -18.08 -10.22 3.27
N VAL A 17 -17.47 -9.68 2.23
CA VAL A 17 -17.30 -8.23 2.05
C VAL A 17 -17.72 -7.82 0.65
N ILE A 18 -18.04 -6.54 0.50
CA ILE A 18 -18.26 -5.90 -0.80
C ILE A 18 -17.06 -5.00 -1.06
N GLN A 19 -16.39 -5.19 -2.20
CA GLN A 19 -15.28 -4.32 -2.61
C GLN A 19 -15.67 -3.55 -3.87
N LEU A 20 -15.52 -2.23 -3.82
CA LEU A 20 -15.76 -1.30 -4.92
C LEU A 20 -14.42 -0.80 -5.43
N ALA A 21 -14.15 -0.90 -6.72
CA ALA A 21 -12.96 -0.35 -7.35
C ALA A 21 -13.27 1.01 -8.00
N PHE A 22 -12.31 1.92 -7.92
CA PHE A 22 -12.39 3.26 -8.50
C PHE A 22 -11.19 3.49 -9.41
N ASP A 23 -11.41 4.23 -10.50
CA ASP A 23 -10.38 4.68 -11.42
C ASP A 23 -9.61 5.90 -10.91
N ARG A 24 -10.07 6.55 -9.83
CA ARG A 24 -9.46 7.74 -9.23
C ARG A 24 -9.14 7.55 -7.76
N TYR A 25 -8.14 8.29 -7.26
CA TYR A 25 -7.92 8.40 -5.82
C TYR A 25 -9.11 9.09 -5.18
N LEU A 26 -9.66 8.50 -4.12
CA LEU A 26 -10.77 9.06 -3.38
C LEU A 26 -10.27 10.03 -2.32
N LEU A 27 -11.08 11.05 -2.07
CA LEU A 27 -10.91 11.94 -0.93
C LEU A 27 -11.28 11.15 0.35
N PRO A 28 -10.32 10.85 1.25
CA PRO A 28 -10.55 9.95 2.39
C PRO A 28 -11.68 10.40 3.32
N SER A 29 -11.86 11.72 3.49
CA SER A 29 -12.95 12.28 4.30
C SER A 29 -14.34 11.99 3.75
N THR A 30 -14.43 11.51 2.50
CA THR A 30 -15.68 11.09 1.85
C THR A 30 -15.78 9.58 1.75
N VAL A 31 -14.80 8.81 2.22
CA VAL A 31 -14.89 7.34 2.25
C VAL A 31 -15.51 6.92 3.58
N THR A 32 -16.81 7.19 3.70
CA THR A 32 -17.56 6.98 4.94
C THR A 32 -18.78 6.10 4.68
N ARG A 33 -19.46 5.68 5.75
CA ARG A 33 -20.74 4.96 5.63
C ARG A 33 -21.88 5.82 5.07
N GLN A 34 -21.73 7.14 5.08
CA GLN A 34 -22.69 8.07 4.49
C GLN A 34 -22.55 8.15 2.96
N SER A 35 -21.53 7.48 2.41
CA SER A 35 -21.20 7.52 0.98
C SER A 35 -21.90 6.45 0.14
N TYR A 36 -22.65 5.57 0.79
CA TYR A 36 -23.45 4.54 0.16
C TYR A 36 -24.63 4.15 1.07
N VAL A 37 -25.58 3.40 0.53
CA VAL A 37 -26.69 2.80 1.27
C VAL A 37 -26.87 1.36 0.81
N ILE A 38 -27.01 0.41 1.73
CA ILE A 38 -27.42 -0.96 1.40
C ILE A 38 -28.88 -1.10 1.79
N LEU A 39 -29.74 -1.39 0.83
CA LEU A 39 -31.17 -1.58 1.01
C LEU A 39 -31.49 -3.08 0.96
N ASP A 40 -32.41 -3.52 1.79
CA ASP A 40 -32.96 -4.87 1.74
C ASP A 40 -34.03 -5.03 0.64
N ASN A 41 -34.61 -6.22 0.52
CA ASN A 41 -35.68 -6.52 -0.44
C ASN A 41 -37.00 -5.75 -0.18
N THR A 42 -37.13 -5.05 0.95
CA THR A 42 -38.23 -4.15 1.28
C THR A 42 -37.87 -2.68 1.09
N ASN A 43 -36.70 -2.38 0.49
CA ASN A 43 -36.12 -1.05 0.34
C ASN A 43 -35.85 -0.33 1.68
N ARG A 44 -35.65 -1.08 2.77
CA ARG A 44 -35.21 -0.50 4.04
C ARG A 44 -33.68 -0.48 4.10
N PRO A 45 -33.06 0.62 4.52
CA PRO A 45 -31.62 0.66 4.70
C PRO A 45 -31.21 -0.26 5.85
N LEU A 46 -30.12 -1.01 5.65
CA LEU A 46 -29.42 -1.66 6.75
C LEU A 46 -28.98 -0.60 7.76
N GLU A 47 -29.03 -0.94 9.05
CA GLU A 47 -28.67 0.01 10.09
C GLU A 47 -27.21 0.43 9.96
N SER A 48 -26.97 1.75 9.87
CA SER A 48 -25.65 2.31 9.58
C SER A 48 -24.57 2.01 10.62
N LEU A 49 -24.95 1.60 11.84
CA LEU A 49 -24.00 1.19 12.89
C LEU A 49 -23.46 -0.23 12.66
N ALA A 50 -24.10 -1.01 11.79
CA ALA A 50 -23.70 -2.38 11.49
C ALA A 50 -22.61 -2.48 10.42
N LEU A 51 -22.11 -1.36 9.86
CA LEU A 51 -21.18 -1.36 8.74
C LEU A 51 -19.88 -0.62 9.04
N LYS A 52 -18.78 -1.17 8.54
CA LYS A 52 -17.45 -0.58 8.50
C LYS A 52 -17.06 -0.34 7.04
N THR A 53 -16.37 0.78 6.81
CA THR A 53 -15.83 1.16 5.50
C THR A 53 -14.31 1.28 5.62
N VAL A 54 -13.57 0.65 4.72
CA VAL A 54 -12.11 0.69 4.68
C VAL A 54 -11.67 1.14 3.29
N TYR A 55 -10.83 2.18 3.22
CA TYR A 55 -10.25 2.66 1.98
C TYR A 55 -8.85 2.07 1.78
N ASP A 56 -8.63 1.47 0.62
CA ASP A 56 -7.32 1.10 0.12
C ASP A 56 -6.91 2.10 -0.98
N PRO A 57 -6.04 3.08 -0.68
CA PRO A 57 -5.59 4.04 -1.68
C PRO A 57 -4.67 3.43 -2.73
N VAL A 58 -3.96 2.32 -2.47
CA VAL A 58 -3.03 1.71 -3.44
C VAL A 58 -3.81 0.99 -4.53
N ALA A 59 -4.76 0.14 -4.14
CA ALA A 59 -5.68 -0.51 -5.08
C ALA A 59 -6.82 0.40 -5.56
N ARG A 60 -6.98 1.61 -4.98
CA ARG A 60 -8.15 2.49 -5.14
C ARG A 60 -9.47 1.74 -4.96
N THR A 61 -9.56 0.98 -3.86
CA THR A 61 -10.77 0.23 -3.53
C THR A 61 -11.38 0.67 -2.21
N VAL A 62 -12.71 0.55 -2.12
CA VAL A 62 -13.45 0.70 -0.86
C VAL A 62 -14.03 -0.65 -0.50
N THR A 63 -13.69 -1.14 0.69
CA THR A 63 -14.25 -2.36 1.25
C THR A 63 -15.35 -2.02 2.26
N ILE A 64 -16.53 -2.59 2.05
CA ILE A 64 -17.70 -2.52 2.93
C ILE A 64 -17.88 -3.89 3.57
N LEU A 65 -18.00 -3.91 4.90
CA LEU A 65 -18.13 -5.12 5.69
C LEU A 65 -18.95 -4.85 6.95
N GLY A 66 -19.39 -5.93 7.62
CA GLY A 66 -20.04 -5.84 8.93
C GLY A 66 -19.15 -5.17 9.98
N SER A 67 -19.77 -4.54 10.99
CA SER A 67 -19.09 -3.85 12.08
C SER A 67 -18.10 -4.74 12.84
N ASP A 68 -18.42 -6.02 12.95
CA ASP A 68 -17.63 -7.02 13.69
C ASP A 68 -16.45 -7.59 12.86
N GLY A 69 -16.28 -7.10 11.63
CA GLY A 69 -15.19 -7.51 10.75
C GLY A 69 -15.54 -8.70 9.82
N PRO A 70 -14.55 -9.18 9.04
CA PRO A 70 -14.74 -10.29 8.10
C PRO A 70 -15.03 -11.63 8.81
N GLY A 71 -15.81 -12.49 8.16
CA GLY A 71 -16.16 -13.82 8.68
C GLY A 71 -17.23 -13.79 9.77
N ARG A 72 -17.82 -12.62 10.05
CA ARG A 72 -18.98 -12.45 10.91
C ARG A 72 -20.20 -12.13 10.05
N PRO A 73 -21.28 -12.93 10.11
CA PRO A 73 -22.48 -12.67 9.33
C PRO A 73 -23.07 -11.29 9.62
N TRP A 74 -23.33 -10.52 8.57
CA TRP A 74 -23.98 -9.20 8.64
C TRP A 74 -25.09 -9.02 7.59
N LEU A 75 -25.24 -10.01 6.70
CA LEU A 75 -26.37 -10.14 5.77
C LEU A 75 -27.18 -11.38 6.13
N THR A 76 -28.48 -11.36 5.86
CA THR A 76 -29.36 -12.52 5.97
C THR A 76 -29.17 -13.41 4.74
N PRO A 77 -28.79 -14.69 4.89
CA PRO A 77 -28.69 -15.61 3.76
C PRO A 77 -29.95 -15.64 2.89
N ASP A 78 -29.76 -15.80 1.59
CA ASP A 78 -30.77 -15.83 0.52
C ASP A 78 -31.56 -14.54 0.31
N GLN A 79 -31.36 -13.51 1.13
CA GLN A 79 -31.98 -12.20 0.94
C GLN A 79 -31.32 -11.44 -0.22
N VAL A 80 -32.13 -10.74 -1.01
CA VAL A 80 -31.67 -9.83 -2.07
C VAL A 80 -31.47 -8.44 -1.47
N TYR A 81 -30.35 -7.83 -1.79
CA TYR A 81 -29.95 -6.51 -1.37
C TYR A 81 -29.65 -5.62 -2.58
N LYS A 82 -29.70 -4.31 -2.35
CA LYS A 82 -29.34 -3.29 -3.32
C LYS A 82 -28.36 -2.30 -2.69
N LEU A 83 -27.13 -2.25 -3.21
CA LEU A 83 -26.17 -1.20 -2.88
C LEU A 83 -26.42 0.01 -3.77
N VAL A 84 -26.61 1.17 -3.15
CA VAL A 84 -26.83 2.45 -3.81
C VAL A 84 -25.67 3.40 -3.50
N LEU A 85 -25.07 3.99 -4.52
CA LEU A 85 -24.02 5.00 -4.39
C LEU A 85 -24.62 6.38 -4.73
N PRO A 86 -24.99 7.22 -3.75
CA PRO A 86 -25.55 8.53 -4.05
C PRO A 86 -24.52 9.46 -4.69
N ILE A 87 -24.98 10.29 -5.64
CA ILE A 87 -24.21 11.46 -6.11
C ILE A 87 -24.61 12.66 -5.24
N PRO A 88 -23.64 13.34 -4.63
CA PRO A 88 -23.92 14.55 -3.86
C PRO A 88 -24.47 15.65 -4.78
N LYS A 89 -25.52 16.35 -4.33
CA LYS A 89 -26.15 17.47 -5.05
C LYS A 89 -25.28 18.72 -4.96
N ASP A 90 -24.73 18.99 -3.77
CA ASP A 90 -23.72 20.02 -3.56
C ASP A 90 -22.37 19.36 -3.28
N PRO A 91 -21.40 19.50 -4.20
CA PRO A 91 -20.11 18.90 -4.01
C PRO A 91 -19.28 19.44 -2.82
N LYS A 92 -19.65 20.58 -2.25
CA LYS A 92 -18.89 21.23 -1.18
C LYS A 92 -19.48 21.00 0.21
N SER A 93 -20.80 20.87 0.31
CA SER A 93 -21.49 20.79 1.61
C SER A 93 -22.09 19.42 1.91
N ASP A 94 -22.39 18.60 0.88
CA ASP A 94 -22.93 17.27 1.12
C ASP A 94 -21.86 16.33 1.67
N LEU A 95 -22.13 15.79 2.86
CA LEU A 95 -21.30 14.79 3.53
C LEU A 95 -21.43 13.39 2.92
N GLY A 96 -22.42 13.18 2.05
CA GLY A 96 -22.68 11.90 1.38
C GLY A 96 -22.03 11.79 0.00
N GLY A 97 -21.92 10.55 -0.47
CA GLY A 97 -21.34 10.15 -1.74
C GLY A 97 -19.80 10.13 -1.77
N PHE A 98 -19.26 9.25 -2.62
CA PHE A 98 -17.83 9.19 -2.88
C PHE A 98 -17.37 10.37 -3.74
N ARG A 99 -16.17 10.87 -3.46
CA ARG A 99 -15.51 11.91 -4.26
C ARG A 99 -14.07 11.51 -4.53
N ALA A 100 -13.59 11.88 -5.71
CA ALA A 100 -12.16 11.86 -5.99
C ALA A 100 -11.43 12.92 -5.15
N ILE A 101 -10.09 12.83 -5.10
CA ILE A 101 -9.20 13.70 -4.31
C ILE A 101 -9.33 15.19 -4.68
N ASP A 102 -9.65 15.46 -5.95
CA ASP A 102 -9.96 16.79 -6.51
C ASP A 102 -11.40 17.24 -6.24
N ARG A 103 -12.12 16.47 -5.42
CA ARG A 103 -13.53 16.63 -5.03
C ARG A 103 -14.56 16.37 -6.14
N THR A 104 -14.15 15.87 -7.30
CA THR A 104 -15.08 15.48 -8.37
C THR A 104 -15.96 14.33 -7.87
N PRO A 105 -17.31 14.45 -7.96
CA PRO A 105 -18.21 13.37 -7.59
C PRO A 105 -18.23 12.26 -8.65
N LEU A 106 -18.89 11.14 -8.33
CA LEU A 106 -19.22 10.12 -9.33
C LEU A 106 -19.98 10.72 -10.52
N HIS A 107 -19.77 10.16 -11.71
CA HIS A 107 -20.42 10.65 -12.93
C HIS A 107 -21.95 10.45 -12.87
N ALA A 108 -22.70 11.52 -13.15
CA ALA A 108 -24.17 11.53 -13.10
C ALA A 108 -24.86 10.47 -13.97
N ASN A 109 -24.17 9.98 -15.00
CA ASN A 109 -24.71 9.02 -15.96
C ASN A 109 -24.39 7.56 -15.63
N GLN A 110 -23.65 7.29 -14.55
CA GLN A 110 -23.37 5.92 -14.13
C GLN A 110 -24.59 5.31 -13.44
N LYS A 111 -24.87 4.01 -13.68
CA LYS A 111 -25.83 3.27 -12.87
C LYS A 111 -25.18 3.02 -11.51
N LEU A 112 -25.71 3.66 -10.48
CA LEU A 112 -25.17 3.63 -9.12
C LEU A 112 -25.96 2.69 -8.21
N GLU A 113 -26.62 1.70 -8.80
CA GLU A 113 -27.35 0.66 -8.09
C GLU A 113 -26.80 -0.71 -8.49
N ILE A 114 -26.37 -1.49 -7.51
CA ILE A 114 -25.88 -2.85 -7.67
C ILE A 114 -26.78 -3.77 -6.86
N VAL A 115 -27.45 -4.69 -7.54
CA VAL A 115 -28.30 -5.70 -6.90
C VAL A 115 -27.51 -6.98 -6.70
N PHE A 116 -27.58 -7.56 -5.50
CA PHE A 116 -26.89 -8.82 -5.17
C PHE A 116 -27.73 -9.67 -4.23
N ARG A 117 -27.43 -10.97 -4.16
CA ARG A 117 -28.03 -11.89 -3.19
C ARG A 117 -26.99 -12.27 -2.13
N ALA A 118 -27.39 -12.32 -0.88
CA ALA A 118 -26.56 -12.89 0.17
C ALA A 118 -26.55 -14.42 0.06
N GLY A 119 -25.37 -15.03 0.02
CA GLY A 119 -25.16 -16.47 -0.02
C GLY A 119 -24.81 -17.06 1.35
N PRO A 120 -24.51 -18.37 1.39
CA PRO A 120 -24.01 -19.00 2.61
C PRO A 120 -22.69 -18.36 3.06
N PRO A 121 -22.38 -18.39 4.36
CA PRO A 121 -21.13 -17.86 4.87
C PRO A 121 -19.93 -18.66 4.36
N THR A 122 -18.79 -17.99 4.14
CA THR A 122 -17.53 -18.66 3.76
C THR A 122 -16.60 -18.88 4.95
N HIS A 123 -16.88 -18.25 6.09
CA HIS A 123 -16.04 -18.22 7.29
C HIS A 123 -14.64 -17.66 7.05
N GLN A 124 -14.47 -16.85 5.99
CA GLN A 124 -13.21 -16.19 5.70
C GLN A 124 -13.01 -15.03 6.69
N THR A 125 -12.13 -15.24 7.67
CA THR A 125 -11.85 -14.27 8.73
C THR A 125 -10.78 -13.23 8.37
N GLN A 126 -10.18 -13.33 7.19
CA GLN A 126 -9.14 -12.42 6.72
C GLN A 126 -9.32 -12.11 5.23
N ILE A 127 -9.35 -10.82 4.90
CA ILE A 127 -9.40 -10.32 3.51
C ILE A 127 -7.99 -10.01 3.01
N GLU A 128 -7.09 -9.66 3.93
CA GLU A 128 -5.72 -9.24 3.66
C GLU A 128 -4.73 -10.19 4.33
N PRO A 129 -3.56 -10.42 3.72
CA PRO A 129 -2.53 -11.23 4.34
C PRO A 129 -1.99 -10.58 5.61
N VAL A 130 -1.43 -11.39 6.50
CA VAL A 130 -0.74 -10.90 7.70
C VAL A 130 0.64 -10.39 7.30
N VAL A 131 0.84 -9.08 7.42
CA VAL A 131 2.10 -8.40 7.12
C VAL A 131 2.88 -8.17 8.42
N ASP A 132 4.16 -8.52 8.42
CA ASP A 132 5.10 -8.24 9.51
C ASP A 132 6.05 -7.11 9.12
N PHE A 133 6.28 -6.17 10.06
CA PHE A 133 7.14 -5.02 9.77
C PHE A 133 8.55 -5.44 9.32
N CYS A 134 9.18 -6.41 9.98
CA CYS A 134 10.55 -6.78 9.67
C CYS A 134 10.70 -7.69 8.45
N ALA A 135 9.69 -8.51 8.14
CA ALA A 135 9.70 -9.37 6.97
C ALA A 135 9.29 -8.62 5.68
N ASP A 136 8.30 -7.72 5.77
CA ASP A 136 7.60 -7.21 4.60
C ASP A 136 7.84 -5.73 4.32
N VAL A 137 8.07 -4.91 5.36
CA VAL A 137 8.08 -3.44 5.24
C VAL A 137 9.47 -2.84 5.40
N PHE A 138 10.16 -3.17 6.49
CA PHE A 138 11.48 -2.64 6.79
C PHE A 138 12.50 -2.91 5.68
N PRO A 139 12.54 -4.10 5.04
CA PRO A 139 13.37 -4.32 3.87
C PRO A 139 13.14 -3.32 2.73
N LEU A 140 11.89 -2.90 2.51
CA LEU A 140 11.55 -1.92 1.48
C LEU A 140 12.06 -0.53 1.84
N PHE A 141 11.85 -0.12 3.10
CA PHE A 141 12.36 1.15 3.62
C PHE A 141 13.88 1.21 3.57
N PHE A 142 14.55 0.16 4.03
CA PHE A 142 16.00 0.04 4.05
C PHE A 142 16.60 0.06 2.63
N MET A 143 15.99 -0.65 1.68
CA MET A 143 16.55 -0.77 0.34
C MET A 143 16.24 0.43 -0.57
N LYS A 144 15.03 1.00 -0.48
CA LYS A 144 14.53 1.96 -1.47
C LYS A 144 14.32 3.37 -0.94
N CYS A 145 14.25 3.54 0.39
CA CYS A 145 13.92 4.84 0.98
C CYS A 145 15.05 5.43 1.82
N SER A 146 15.89 4.61 2.47
CA SER A 146 16.97 5.09 3.34
C SER A 146 18.30 5.38 2.64
N SER A 147 18.33 5.38 1.30
CA SER A 147 19.51 5.83 0.54
C SER A 147 19.93 7.25 0.96
N PRO A 148 21.23 7.60 0.99
CA PRO A 148 21.72 8.96 1.26
C PRO A 148 21.09 10.04 0.39
N THR A 149 20.63 9.69 -0.82
CA THR A 149 19.94 10.60 -1.74
C THR A 149 18.47 10.85 -1.40
N CYS A 150 17.87 10.04 -0.52
CA CYS A 150 16.46 10.16 -0.14
C CYS A 150 16.32 10.55 1.33
N HIS A 151 16.43 9.59 2.25
CA HIS A 151 16.24 9.85 3.68
C HIS A 151 17.49 9.59 4.53
N GLY A 152 18.53 8.95 4.00
CA GLY A 152 19.83 8.79 4.66
C GLY A 152 19.83 8.21 6.09
N PRO A 153 21.03 8.10 6.71
CA PRO A 153 21.18 7.86 8.14
C PRO A 153 20.75 9.08 8.99
N SER A 154 20.70 8.92 10.32
CA SER A 154 20.19 9.92 11.26
C SER A 154 20.89 11.28 11.20
N ASP A 155 22.18 11.29 10.91
CA ASP A 155 23.02 12.49 10.78
C ASP A 155 22.84 13.23 9.44
N SER A 156 22.21 12.59 8.45
CA SER A 156 21.89 13.18 7.16
C SER A 156 20.41 13.00 6.79
N ALA A 157 19.53 12.94 7.79
CA ALA A 157 18.15 12.54 7.60
C ALA A 157 17.34 13.62 6.88
N ALA A 158 17.03 13.42 5.60
CA ALA A 158 16.21 14.38 4.87
C ALA A 158 14.79 14.43 5.44
N SER A 159 14.25 15.65 5.57
CA SER A 159 12.95 15.89 6.20
C SER A 159 12.82 15.35 7.64
N SER A 160 13.94 15.12 8.32
CA SER A 160 13.97 14.52 9.67
C SER A 160 13.24 13.17 9.76
N LEU A 161 13.30 12.38 8.69
CA LEU A 161 12.70 11.07 8.57
C LEU A 161 13.81 10.03 8.40
N VAL A 162 13.90 9.07 9.32
CA VAL A 162 14.92 8.02 9.35
C VAL A 162 14.24 6.69 9.06
N LEU A 163 14.52 6.13 7.88
CA LEU A 163 13.91 4.88 7.41
C LEU A 163 14.88 3.68 7.39
N GLY A 164 16.15 3.92 7.71
CA GLY A 164 17.22 2.91 7.69
C GLY A 164 17.31 2.04 8.95
N SER A 165 16.50 2.30 9.97
CA SER A 165 16.42 1.49 11.20
C SER A 165 14.98 1.41 11.70
N SER A 166 14.63 0.31 12.37
CA SER A 166 13.32 0.14 13.02
C SER A 166 13.04 1.26 14.01
N GLU A 167 14.03 1.57 14.86
CA GLU A 167 13.94 2.66 15.82
C GLU A 167 13.74 4.03 15.15
N GLY A 168 14.43 4.29 14.04
CA GLY A 168 14.25 5.49 13.23
C GLY A 168 12.81 5.62 12.73
N VAL A 169 12.25 4.56 12.16
CA VAL A 169 10.86 4.55 11.67
C VAL A 169 9.88 4.82 12.83
N ARG A 170 10.10 4.14 13.97
CA ARG A 170 9.26 4.28 15.16
C ARG A 170 9.24 5.72 15.68
N LEU A 171 10.41 6.35 15.79
CA LEU A 171 10.57 7.69 16.36
C LEU A 171 10.21 8.82 15.39
N THR A 172 10.45 8.60 14.09
CA THR A 172 10.45 9.71 13.12
C THR A 172 9.32 9.66 12.09
N ALA A 173 8.65 8.53 11.90
CA ALA A 173 7.62 8.37 10.86
C ALA A 173 6.20 8.26 11.43
N ARG A 174 6.00 7.55 12.54
CA ARG A 174 4.66 7.31 13.10
C ARG A 174 4.14 8.53 13.84
N GLY A 175 2.90 8.94 13.57
CA GLY A 175 2.21 9.98 14.34
C GLY A 175 2.72 11.41 14.11
N ARG A 176 3.65 11.60 13.17
CA ARG A 176 4.29 12.90 12.89
C ARG A 176 3.75 13.47 11.60
N VAL A 177 3.46 14.77 11.58
CA VAL A 177 3.10 15.49 10.36
C VAL A 177 4.27 15.44 9.37
N ALA A 178 3.98 15.15 8.10
CA ALA A 178 5.00 15.15 7.06
C ALA A 178 5.47 16.58 6.76
N GLN A 179 6.76 16.78 6.56
CA GLN A 179 7.28 18.12 6.25
C GLN A 179 6.64 18.71 4.99
N GLY A 180 6.40 17.88 3.96
CA GLY A 180 5.73 18.29 2.73
C GLY A 180 4.23 18.55 2.88
N SER A 181 3.59 18.03 3.93
CA SER A 181 2.16 18.29 4.21
C SER A 181 1.94 19.46 5.16
N ASN A 182 2.99 19.97 5.83
CA ASN A 182 2.92 20.93 6.92
C ASN A 182 2.58 22.37 6.48
N THR A 183 1.41 22.56 5.87
CA THR A 183 1.02 23.79 5.16
C THR A 183 -0.17 24.51 5.78
N ALA A 184 -0.83 23.92 6.79
CA ALA A 184 -2.00 24.52 7.41
C ALA A 184 -1.63 25.44 8.59
N GLY A 185 -2.62 26.18 9.11
CA GLY A 185 -2.42 27.19 10.16
C GLY A 185 -1.92 26.64 11.51
N ARG A 186 -1.99 25.33 11.74
CA ARG A 186 -1.48 24.65 12.94
C ARG A 186 -0.33 23.71 12.60
N ALA A 187 0.83 24.27 12.27
CA ALA A 187 2.00 23.48 11.90
C ALA A 187 2.31 22.38 12.93
N ASN A 188 2.77 21.22 12.44
CA ASN A 188 3.11 20.03 13.22
C ASN A 188 1.95 19.36 14.00
N THR A 189 0.71 19.86 13.84
CA THR A 189 -0.47 19.23 14.43
C THR A 189 -1.25 18.51 13.34
N PRO A 190 -1.44 17.18 13.43
CA PRO A 190 -2.28 16.45 12.49
C PRO A 190 -3.67 17.05 12.38
N GLU A 191 -4.14 17.28 11.16
CA GLU A 191 -5.54 17.64 10.92
C GLU A 191 -6.37 16.37 10.78
N THR A 192 -7.38 16.22 11.65
CA THR A 192 -8.27 15.04 11.63
C THR A 192 -9.31 15.10 10.51
N THR A 193 -9.65 16.32 10.07
CA THR A 193 -10.63 16.62 9.01
C THR A 193 -10.13 17.83 8.23
N PRO A 194 -9.04 17.68 7.46
CA PRO A 194 -8.46 18.81 6.79
C PRO A 194 -9.40 19.33 5.71
N SER A 195 -9.54 20.65 5.60
CA SER A 195 -10.32 21.23 4.50
C SER A 195 -9.65 20.95 3.16
N LEU A 196 -8.32 20.92 3.11
CA LEU A 196 -7.55 20.60 1.91
C LEU A 196 -6.91 19.23 2.07
N PHE A 197 -7.09 18.34 1.08
CA PHE A 197 -6.39 17.06 1.11
C PHE A 197 -4.87 17.27 1.23
N GLY A 198 -4.22 16.47 2.07
CA GLY A 198 -2.78 16.54 2.24
C GLY A 198 -2.29 17.68 3.14
N ALA A 199 -3.16 18.54 3.67
CA ALA A 199 -2.78 19.53 4.66
C ALA A 199 -2.56 18.90 6.04
N ASN A 200 -1.40 19.13 6.63
CA ASN A 200 -0.91 18.61 7.90
C ASN A 200 -1.12 17.10 8.10
N MET A 201 -1.04 16.33 7.02
CA MET A 201 -1.21 14.88 7.04
C MET A 201 -0.03 14.21 7.73
N GLU A 202 -0.29 13.20 8.56
CA GLU A 202 0.74 12.39 9.20
C GLU A 202 1.52 11.60 8.14
N ILE A 203 2.84 11.44 8.32
CA ILE A 203 3.70 10.60 7.47
C ILE A 203 3.10 9.18 7.45
N ILE A 204 2.92 8.60 8.63
CA ILE A 204 2.18 7.36 8.87
C ILE A 204 1.17 7.62 9.98
N LYS A 205 -0.12 7.48 9.66
CA LYS A 205 -1.21 7.44 10.63
C LYS A 205 -1.60 5.97 10.91
N PRO A 206 -1.24 5.43 12.10
CA PRO A 206 -1.61 4.08 12.48
C PRO A 206 -3.10 3.78 12.28
N GLY A 207 -3.40 2.70 11.57
CA GLY A 207 -4.76 2.21 11.31
C GLY A 207 -5.48 2.88 10.15
N ASP A 208 -4.90 3.90 9.52
CA ASP A 208 -5.57 4.73 8.51
C ASP A 208 -4.63 5.07 7.33
N PRO A 209 -4.46 4.14 6.38
CA PRO A 209 -3.60 4.36 5.21
C PRO A 209 -4.13 5.47 4.30
N GLY A 210 -5.46 5.64 4.19
CA GLY A 210 -6.07 6.74 3.45
C GLY A 210 -5.73 8.12 4.03
N SER A 211 -5.36 8.19 5.31
CA SER A 211 -4.89 9.43 5.93
C SER A 211 -3.37 9.46 6.18
N SER A 212 -2.59 8.57 5.55
CA SER A 212 -1.13 8.53 5.65
C SER A 212 -0.44 9.12 4.42
N TRP A 213 0.30 10.21 4.60
CA TRP A 213 1.02 10.93 3.54
C TRP A 213 2.00 10.06 2.76
N LEU A 214 2.67 9.13 3.45
CA LEU A 214 3.62 8.20 2.83
C LEU A 214 2.97 7.42 1.69
N VAL A 215 1.72 6.97 1.85
CA VAL A 215 1.06 6.14 0.84
C VAL A 215 0.91 6.92 -0.45
N TYR A 216 0.37 8.14 -0.39
CA TYR A 216 0.21 8.99 -1.57
C TYR A 216 1.53 9.44 -2.18
N LYS A 217 2.59 9.61 -1.37
CA LYS A 217 3.92 9.89 -1.90
C LYS A 217 4.50 8.74 -2.71
N LEU A 218 4.25 7.50 -2.30
CA LEU A 218 4.64 6.31 -3.06
C LEU A 218 3.83 6.14 -4.34
N GLU A 219 2.57 6.56 -4.33
CA GLU A 219 1.68 6.53 -5.49
C GLU A 219 2.02 7.56 -6.57
N LEU A 220 2.77 8.62 -6.23
CA LEU A 220 3.29 9.55 -7.24
C LEU A 220 4.29 8.89 -8.19
N ALA A 221 5.03 7.86 -7.75
CA ALA A 221 6.03 7.22 -8.59
C ALA A 221 5.43 6.35 -9.70
N ARG A 222 6.01 6.42 -10.90
CA ARG A 222 5.64 5.59 -12.05
C ARG A 222 5.80 4.09 -11.76
N GLU A 223 5.20 3.24 -12.61
CA GLU A 223 5.44 1.81 -12.50
C GLU A 223 6.91 1.46 -12.65
N ARG A 224 7.32 0.43 -11.91
CA ARG A 224 8.67 -0.11 -11.99
C ARG A 224 8.94 -0.61 -13.42
N PRO A 225 10.01 -0.15 -14.10
CA PRO A 225 10.33 -0.64 -15.43
C PRO A 225 10.71 -2.12 -15.37
N ALA A 226 10.29 -2.91 -16.36
CA ALA A 226 10.59 -4.34 -16.45
C ALA A 226 12.11 -4.64 -16.48
N SER A 227 12.92 -3.68 -16.95
CA SER A 227 14.39 -3.76 -17.01
C SER A 227 15.09 -3.69 -15.65
N ALA A 228 14.36 -3.44 -14.56
CA ALA A 228 14.91 -3.23 -13.21
C ALA A 228 15.52 -4.49 -12.54
N GLY A 229 15.54 -5.64 -13.22
CA GLY A 229 16.05 -6.92 -12.69
C GLY A 229 15.15 -7.56 -11.62
N PRO A 230 15.54 -8.68 -11.01
CA PRO A 230 14.81 -9.27 -9.89
C PRO A 230 14.99 -8.46 -8.60
N LYS A 231 14.04 -8.63 -7.67
CA LYS A 231 14.19 -8.15 -6.29
C LYS A 231 15.30 -8.94 -5.59
N PRO A 232 16.33 -8.30 -4.99
CA PRO A 232 17.29 -9.00 -4.16
C PRO A 232 16.60 -9.56 -2.92
N GLU A 233 17.02 -10.76 -2.50
CA GLU A 233 16.58 -11.33 -1.23
C GLU A 233 17.29 -10.61 -0.09
N LEU A 234 16.51 -9.95 0.77
CA LEU A 234 17.01 -9.28 1.96
C LEU A 234 16.50 -10.05 3.17
N GLN A 235 17.43 -10.46 4.04
CA GLN A 235 17.09 -11.11 5.30
C GLN A 235 17.52 -10.22 6.46
N CYS A 236 16.56 -9.95 7.34
CA CYS A 236 16.82 -9.27 8.60
C CYS A 236 17.10 -10.32 9.68
N THR A 237 17.97 -9.97 10.63
CA THR A 237 18.33 -10.81 11.76
C THR A 237 17.92 -10.09 13.04
N PRO A 238 16.89 -10.57 13.76
CA PRO A 238 16.41 -9.92 14.97
C PRO A 238 17.50 -9.98 16.06
N PRO A 239 17.50 -9.04 17.02
CA PRO A 239 18.47 -9.04 18.10
C PRO A 239 18.34 -10.31 18.98
N PRO A 240 19.40 -10.71 19.70
CA PRO A 240 19.35 -11.87 20.60
C PRO A 240 18.19 -11.80 21.59
N GLY A 241 17.41 -12.89 21.68
CA GLY A 241 16.25 -12.99 22.57
C GLY A 241 14.94 -12.42 22.01
N ALA A 242 14.96 -11.77 20.84
CA ALA A 242 13.74 -11.34 20.15
C ALA A 242 13.11 -12.49 19.33
N PRO A 243 11.78 -12.44 19.06
CA PRO A 243 11.13 -13.42 18.21
C PRO A 243 11.74 -13.49 16.81
N SER A 244 11.81 -14.71 16.25
CA SER A 244 12.22 -14.94 14.86
C SER A 244 11.36 -14.14 13.89
N ILE A 245 11.95 -13.67 12.80
CA ILE A 245 11.22 -12.98 11.74
C ILE A 245 10.46 -14.03 10.92
N PRO A 246 9.13 -13.88 10.73
CA PRO A 246 8.34 -14.83 9.95
C PRO A 246 8.71 -14.75 8.46
N ALA A 247 8.24 -15.72 7.69
CA ALA A 247 8.31 -15.64 6.23
C ALA A 247 7.50 -14.43 5.71
N PRO A 248 7.89 -13.82 4.57
CA PRO A 248 7.14 -12.73 3.98
C PRO A 248 5.69 -13.11 3.70
N ALA A 249 4.79 -12.14 3.85
CA ALA A 249 3.39 -12.29 3.54
C ALA A 249 3.20 -12.73 2.07
N PRO A 250 2.21 -13.61 1.79
CA PRO A 250 1.86 -13.94 0.42
C PRO A 250 1.36 -12.70 -0.34
N ALA A 251 1.31 -12.79 -1.66
CA ALA A 251 0.83 -11.70 -2.49
C ALA A 251 -0.62 -11.32 -2.14
N PHE A 252 -0.89 -10.02 -2.09
CA PHE A 252 -2.23 -9.48 -1.97
C PHE A 252 -2.98 -9.63 -3.30
N ALA A 253 -4.25 -10.01 -3.21
CA ALA A 253 -5.16 -10.10 -4.34
C ALA A 253 -6.44 -9.34 -4.00
N THR A 254 -6.82 -8.41 -4.87
CA THR A 254 -8.09 -7.70 -4.77
C THR A 254 -9.25 -8.62 -5.16
N LEU A 255 -10.42 -8.37 -4.59
CA LEU A 255 -11.66 -9.04 -4.97
C LEU A 255 -12.29 -8.42 -6.21
N ALA A 256 -12.17 -7.10 -6.35
CA ALA A 256 -12.58 -6.35 -7.53
C ALA A 256 -11.40 -6.14 -8.50
N PRO A 257 -11.64 -5.94 -9.81
CA PRO A 257 -10.61 -5.58 -10.77
C PRO A 257 -10.08 -4.19 -10.41
N ALA A 258 -8.93 -4.14 -9.75
CA ALA A 258 -8.29 -2.91 -9.33
C ALA A 258 -7.17 -2.55 -10.30
N GLN A 259 -7.01 -1.25 -10.56
CA GLN A 259 -5.82 -0.76 -11.25
C GLN A 259 -4.61 -0.82 -10.30
N THR A 260 -3.53 -1.47 -10.74
CA THR A 260 -2.32 -1.67 -9.94
C THR A 260 -1.37 -0.47 -9.93
N SER A 261 -1.66 0.55 -10.73
CA SER A 261 -0.95 1.83 -10.77
C SER A 261 -1.88 2.91 -11.33
N PRO A 262 -1.73 4.18 -10.90
CA PRO A 262 -2.35 5.30 -11.59
C PRO A 262 -1.75 5.48 -12.99
N ASP A 263 -2.56 5.95 -13.93
CA ASP A 263 -2.06 6.48 -15.19
C ASP A 263 -1.43 7.87 -15.00
N ASP A 264 -0.86 8.44 -16.07
CA ASP A 264 -0.19 9.74 -16.00
C ASP A 264 -1.15 10.91 -15.70
N ILE A 265 -2.44 10.79 -16.04
CA ILE A 265 -3.44 11.82 -15.77
C ILE A 265 -3.77 11.83 -14.29
N GLU A 266 -4.10 10.67 -13.72
CA GLU A 266 -4.46 10.56 -12.31
C GLU A 266 -3.25 10.87 -11.40
N ARG A 267 -2.03 10.53 -11.84
CA ARG A 267 -0.80 10.93 -11.16
C ARG A 267 -0.58 12.44 -11.17
N ALA A 268 -0.87 13.11 -12.30
CA ALA A 268 -0.80 14.57 -12.38
C ALA A 268 -1.81 15.23 -11.42
N ILE A 269 -3.05 14.74 -11.38
CA ILE A 269 -4.05 15.18 -10.41
C ILE A 269 -3.54 14.97 -8.97
N LEU A 270 -3.01 13.78 -8.67
CA LEU A 270 -2.46 13.50 -7.34
C LEU A 270 -1.32 14.46 -6.99
N SER A 271 -0.47 14.81 -7.95
CA SER A 271 0.67 15.72 -7.75
C SER A 271 0.26 17.15 -7.41
N ASP A 272 -0.92 17.61 -7.89
CA ASP A 272 -1.49 18.91 -7.52
C ASP A 272 -1.92 18.96 -6.05
N HIS A 273 -2.14 17.80 -5.43
CA HIS A 273 -2.62 17.66 -4.06
C HIS A 273 -1.56 17.15 -3.08
N VAL A 274 -0.48 16.53 -3.57
CA VAL A 274 0.60 15.92 -2.77
C VAL A 274 1.93 16.62 -3.05
N LEU A 275 2.14 17.75 -2.38
CA LEU A 275 3.30 18.63 -2.55
C LEU A 275 4.66 17.93 -2.51
N GLY A 276 5.55 18.33 -3.42
CA GLY A 276 6.93 17.84 -3.55
C GLY A 276 7.08 16.75 -4.63
N PRO A 277 8.31 16.31 -4.91
CA PRO A 277 8.57 15.34 -5.97
C PRO A 277 7.96 13.95 -5.68
N GLU A 278 7.90 13.12 -6.73
CA GLU A 278 7.58 11.70 -6.63
C GLU A 278 8.62 10.94 -5.78
N MET A 279 8.19 9.86 -5.10
CA MET A 279 9.05 9.02 -4.28
C MET A 279 8.83 7.52 -4.56
N PRO A 280 9.91 6.71 -4.65
CA PRO A 280 11.32 7.12 -4.68
C PRO A 280 11.64 7.95 -5.94
N TYR A 281 12.71 8.76 -5.88
CA TYR A 281 13.11 9.60 -7.01
C TYR A 281 13.29 8.77 -8.29
N PRO A 282 12.98 9.35 -9.47
CA PRO A 282 13.00 8.63 -10.72
C PRO A 282 14.35 8.00 -11.01
N TYR A 283 14.30 6.74 -11.44
CA TYR A 283 15.44 5.99 -11.94
C TYR A 283 15.98 6.62 -13.23
N THR A 284 17.24 7.05 -13.23
CA THR A 284 17.99 7.39 -14.45
C THR A 284 18.94 6.24 -14.79
N PRO A 285 18.68 5.47 -15.87
CA PRO A 285 19.50 4.31 -16.23
C PRO A 285 21.00 4.63 -16.38
N GLU A 286 21.34 5.84 -16.84
CA GLU A 286 22.74 6.24 -17.06
C GLU A 286 23.56 6.32 -15.77
N THR A 287 22.93 6.53 -14.62
CA THR A 287 23.63 6.77 -13.34
C THR A 287 24.03 5.46 -12.65
N TYR A 288 23.50 4.30 -13.05
CA TYR A 288 23.54 3.08 -12.22
C TYR A 288 24.05 1.82 -12.94
N SER A 289 24.88 1.98 -14.00
CA SER A 289 25.46 0.88 -14.79
C SER A 289 26.51 0.01 -14.06
N SER A 290 26.83 0.30 -12.79
CA SER A 290 27.85 -0.43 -12.02
C SER A 290 27.24 -1.41 -11.01
N ALA A 291 27.04 -2.66 -11.44
CA ALA A 291 26.97 -3.91 -10.67
C ALA A 291 26.00 -4.07 -9.46
N ARG A 292 25.41 -3.02 -8.90
CA ARG A 292 24.33 -3.10 -7.89
C ARG A 292 22.99 -3.07 -8.61
N SER A 293 22.12 -4.04 -8.30
CA SER A 293 20.81 -4.21 -8.94
C SER A 293 20.07 -2.87 -9.04
N ALA A 294 19.67 -2.48 -10.26
CA ALA A 294 18.85 -1.29 -10.53
C ALA A 294 17.58 -1.23 -9.64
N TYR A 295 17.16 -2.37 -9.08
CA TYR A 295 16.07 -2.50 -8.12
C TYR A 295 16.04 -1.40 -7.04
N TYR A 296 17.17 -1.06 -6.42
CA TYR A 296 17.24 -0.10 -5.29
C TYR A 296 16.72 1.29 -5.66
N TYR A 297 16.83 1.66 -6.92
CA TYR A 297 16.48 2.98 -7.44
C TYR A 297 15.17 2.99 -8.20
N THR A 298 14.45 1.86 -8.19
CA THR A 298 13.18 1.75 -8.91
C THR A 298 12.00 2.00 -7.98
N PRO A 299 10.86 2.47 -8.52
CA PRO A 299 9.60 2.53 -7.80
C PRO A 299 9.23 1.20 -7.14
N LEU A 300 8.44 1.28 -6.07
CA LEU A 300 7.87 0.08 -5.44
C LEU A 300 6.87 -0.57 -6.41
N THR A 301 6.88 -1.90 -6.46
CA THR A 301 5.84 -2.67 -7.15
C THR A 301 4.50 -2.56 -6.41
N PHE A 302 3.39 -2.88 -7.07
CA PHE A 302 2.07 -2.92 -6.45
C PHE A 302 2.08 -3.70 -5.12
N GLN A 303 2.62 -4.93 -5.13
CA GLN A 303 2.70 -5.79 -3.94
C GLN A 303 3.52 -5.19 -2.79
N GLU A 304 4.56 -4.41 -3.11
CA GLU A 304 5.37 -3.73 -2.11
C GLU A 304 4.66 -2.53 -1.49
N ARG A 305 3.91 -1.76 -2.30
CA ARG A 305 3.06 -0.66 -1.81
C ARG A 305 1.91 -1.20 -0.97
N GLU A 306 1.29 -2.30 -1.39
CA GLU A 306 0.25 -3.00 -0.64
C GLU A 306 0.75 -3.50 0.72
N ARG A 307 1.96 -4.08 0.81
CA ARG A 307 2.55 -4.46 2.11
C ARG A 307 2.65 -3.27 3.08
N ILE A 308 3.13 -2.12 2.61
CA ILE A 308 3.22 -0.91 3.44
C ILE A 308 1.82 -0.48 3.87
N ARG A 309 0.86 -0.46 2.94
CA ARG A 309 -0.53 -0.04 3.17
C ARG A 309 -1.25 -0.98 4.16
N ILE A 310 -1.10 -2.30 4.06
CA ILE A 310 -1.62 -3.31 5.02
C ILE A 310 -1.01 -3.10 6.40
N TRP A 311 0.31 -2.93 6.47
CA TRP A 311 0.99 -2.69 7.74
C TRP A 311 0.46 -1.42 8.43
N ILE A 312 0.26 -0.34 7.68
CA ILE A 312 -0.36 0.89 8.19
C ILE A 312 -1.78 0.60 8.70
N ALA A 313 -2.62 -0.07 7.91
CA ALA A 313 -3.99 -0.42 8.28
C ALA A 313 -4.07 -1.26 9.57
N ARG A 314 -3.01 -2.01 9.90
CA ARG A 314 -2.87 -2.81 11.13
C ARG A 314 -2.23 -2.06 12.30
N GLY A 315 -2.14 -0.74 12.24
CA GLY A 315 -1.60 0.09 13.33
C GLY A 315 -0.12 0.45 13.19
N ALA A 316 0.51 0.08 12.07
CA ALA A 316 1.90 0.38 11.77
C ALA A 316 2.85 -0.01 12.92
N GLU A 317 2.63 -1.16 13.55
CA GLU A 317 3.47 -1.60 14.67
C GLU A 317 4.91 -1.82 14.22
N VAL A 318 5.85 -1.28 14.98
CA VAL A 318 7.29 -1.38 14.70
C VAL A 318 7.92 -2.19 15.81
N ARG A 319 8.65 -3.24 15.41
CA ARG A 319 9.52 -4.01 16.30
C ARG A 319 10.95 -3.93 15.79
N GLU A 320 11.90 -4.21 16.67
CA GLU A 320 13.32 -4.20 16.33
C GLU A 320 13.63 -5.36 15.38
N CYS A 321 14.17 -5.02 14.20
CA CYS A 321 14.49 -5.98 13.15
C CYS A 321 15.96 -6.40 13.15
N GLY A 322 16.81 -5.71 13.92
CA GLY A 322 18.25 -5.87 13.91
C GLY A 322 18.86 -5.50 12.57
N GLY A 323 19.95 -6.17 12.20
CA GLY A 323 20.64 -5.93 10.93
C GLY A 323 19.96 -6.63 9.77
N CYS A 324 19.78 -5.93 8.64
CA CYS A 324 19.34 -6.55 7.39
C CYS A 324 20.49 -6.59 6.38
N GLY A 325 20.65 -7.74 5.73
CA GLY A 325 21.68 -7.97 4.72
C GLY A 325 21.09 -8.61 3.47
N ILE A 326 21.73 -8.37 2.32
CA ILE A 326 21.41 -9.09 1.09
C ILE A 326 21.89 -10.52 1.29
N VAL A 327 21.00 -11.49 1.09
CA VAL A 327 21.39 -12.89 1.02
C VAL A 327 21.95 -13.09 -0.38
N THR A 328 23.28 -13.13 -0.49
CA THR A 328 23.91 -13.60 -1.71
C THR A 328 23.56 -15.08 -1.82
N PRO A 329 22.95 -15.55 -2.93
CA PRO A 329 22.86 -16.99 -3.14
C PRO A 329 24.27 -17.56 -2.99
N PRO A 330 24.48 -18.67 -2.28
CA PRO A 330 25.80 -19.30 -2.22
C PRO A 330 26.25 -19.50 -3.67
N ASP A 331 27.37 -18.86 -4.03
CA ASP A 331 27.83 -18.75 -5.41
C ASP A 331 27.72 -20.09 -6.13
N ALA A 332 26.88 -20.17 -7.16
CA ALA A 332 26.84 -21.32 -8.06
C ALA A 332 28.17 -21.51 -8.82
N ASP A 333 29.08 -20.53 -8.74
CA ASP A 333 30.35 -20.48 -9.47
C ASP A 333 31.60 -20.69 -8.59
N ALA A 334 31.48 -21.05 -7.31
CA ALA A 334 32.64 -21.43 -6.49
C ALA A 334 33.33 -22.74 -6.92
N GLY A 335 32.87 -23.37 -8.01
CA GLY A 335 33.38 -24.65 -8.53
C GLY A 335 34.41 -24.57 -9.66
N ALA A 336 34.75 -23.40 -10.19
CA ALA A 336 35.74 -23.28 -11.26
C ALA A 336 37.09 -22.74 -10.76
N SER A 337 37.63 -23.32 -9.68
CA SER A 337 39.07 -23.14 -9.39
C SER A 337 39.86 -23.87 -10.47
N SER A 338 40.61 -23.09 -11.23
CA SER A 338 41.62 -23.45 -12.22
C SER A 338 42.31 -24.78 -11.91
N ALA A 339 42.26 -25.72 -12.85
CA ALA A 339 43.21 -26.82 -12.88
C ALA A 339 44.64 -26.23 -12.93
N PRO A 340 45.60 -26.77 -12.18
CA PRO A 340 46.97 -26.29 -12.22
C PRO A 340 47.53 -26.52 -13.62
N ASP A 341 47.92 -25.43 -14.26
CA ASP A 341 48.68 -25.40 -15.50
C ASP A 341 50.00 -26.13 -15.23
N SER A 342 50.12 -27.38 -15.69
CA SER A 342 51.34 -28.17 -15.57
C SER A 342 52.39 -27.59 -16.50
N GLY A 343 53.20 -26.68 -15.97
CA GLY A 343 54.32 -26.07 -16.66
C GLY A 343 55.28 -27.14 -17.20
N THR A 344 55.39 -27.20 -18.53
CA THR A 344 56.54 -27.79 -19.21
C THR A 344 57.61 -26.72 -19.31
N GLN A 345 58.59 -26.77 -18.41
CA GLN A 345 59.80 -25.95 -18.46
C GLN A 345 61.01 -26.85 -18.66
N ALA A 346 61.71 -26.58 -19.77
CA ALA A 346 63.11 -26.85 -20.11
C ALA A 346 63.62 -28.29 -20.24
N ASP A 347 64.19 -28.58 -21.41
CA ASP A 347 65.58 -29.07 -21.44
C ASP A 347 66.33 -28.50 -22.65
N ALA A 348 67.31 -27.64 -22.34
CA ALA A 348 68.38 -27.22 -23.24
C ALA A 348 69.68 -27.66 -22.57
N GLY A 349 70.42 -28.56 -23.22
CA GLY A 349 71.71 -29.05 -22.73
C GLY A 349 72.44 -29.90 -23.77
N ASP A 350 73.43 -29.26 -24.41
CA ASP A 350 74.68 -29.78 -25.01
C ASP A 350 74.77 -31.20 -25.58
N ARG A 351 74.97 -31.28 -26.91
CA ARG A 351 76.24 -31.71 -27.55
C ARG A 351 76.28 -31.40 -29.04
#